data_AF-A0A2S7IUT9-F1
#
_entry.id   AF-A0A2S7IUT9-F1
#
_cell.length_a   1.000
_cell.length_b   1.000
_cell.length_c   1.000
_cell.angle_alpha   90.00
_cell.angle_beta   90.00
_cell.angle_gamma   90.00
#
_symmetry.space_group_name_H-M   'P 1'
#
loop_
_entity.id
_entity.type
_entity.pdbx_description
1 polymer ?
#
loop_
_entity_poly.entity_id
_entity_poly.type
_entity_poly.pdbx_seq_one_letter_code
_entity_poly.pdbx_strand_id
1 'polypeptide(L)' 'MMYEQYLSVKTEAGKMLYLSPLSDRQISLCSEDIEDSSGYFLFEREGEGDSAPIHVLARLVSDDAVEAMRAMLGME' A
#
# COMPACT_ATOMS: atom_id res chain seq x y z
N MET A 1 16.92 11.48 -4.00
CA MET A 1 16.43 10.24 -4.64
C MET A 1 15.32 9.71 -3.75
N MET A 2 14.05 9.95 -4.11
CA MET A 2 12.93 9.30 -3.42
C MET A 2 12.93 7.86 -3.89
N TYR A 3 13.44 6.95 -3.05
CA TYR A 3 13.20 5.53 -3.27
C TYR A 3 11.70 5.33 -3.09
N GLU A 4 11.01 4.93 -4.15
CA GLU A 4 9.69 4.31 -4.05
C GLU A 4 9.89 3.03 -3.22
N GLN A 5 9.85 3.17 -1.89
CA GLN A 5 9.99 2.04 -0.98
C GLN A 5 8.70 1.22 -1.12
N TYR A 6 8.78 0.18 -1.93
CA TYR A 6 7.76 -0.83 -2.02
C TYR A 6 8.00 -1.85 -0.92
N LEU A 7 7.27 -1.70 0.17
CA LEU A 7 7.33 -2.61 1.32
C LEU A 7 6.17 -3.59 1.22
N SER A 8 6.41 -4.85 1.55
CA SER A 8 5.34 -5.84 1.59
C SER A 8 5.56 -6.89 2.66
N VAL A 9 4.46 -7.37 3.25
CA VAL A 9 4.49 -8.46 4.24
C VAL A 9 3.30 -9.37 4.04
N LYS A 10 3.51 -10.68 4.25
CA LYS A 10 2.43 -11.67 4.24
C LYS A 10 1.84 -11.78 5.64
N THR A 11 0.53 -11.59 5.76
CA THR A 11 -0.20 -11.80 7.02
C THR A 11 -0.34 -13.28 7.33
N GLU A 12 -0.63 -13.61 8.60
CA GLU A 12 -0.91 -14.99 9.02
C GLU A 12 -2.11 -15.60 8.29
N ALA A 13 -3.08 -14.77 7.88
CA ALA A 13 -4.22 -15.17 7.05
C ALA A 13 -3.87 -15.42 5.57
N GLY A 14 -2.60 -15.25 5.19
CA GLY A 14 -2.11 -15.49 3.85
C GLY A 14 -2.29 -14.33 2.87
N LYS A 15 -2.81 -13.18 3.31
CA LYS A 15 -2.94 -11.98 2.49
C LYS A 15 -1.60 -11.22 2.40
N MET A 16 -1.32 -10.61 1.26
CA MET A 16 -0.18 -9.70 1.11
C MET A 16 -0.61 -8.27 1.39
N LEU A 17 0.05 -7.63 2.36
CA LEU A 17 -0.03 -6.20 2.60
C LEU A 17 1.11 -5.50 1.89
N TYR A 18 0.80 -4.32 1.36
CA TYR A 18 1.72 -3.47 0.64
C TYR A 18 1.71 -2.08 1.26
N LEU A 19 2.87 -1.47 1.37
CA LEU A 19 3.04 -0.09 1.79
C LEU A 19 3.89 0.62 0.73
N SER A 20 3.23 1.44 -0.09
CA SER A 20 3.87 2.20 -1.17
C SER A 20 2.99 3.38 -1.61
N PRO A 21 3.53 4.36 -2.35
CA PRO A 21 2.71 5.25 -3.15
C PRO A 21 1.89 4.44 -4.16
N LEU A 22 0.71 4.95 -4.53
CA LEU A 22 -0.12 4.36 -5.58
C LEU A 22 0.14 5.07 -6.90
N SER A 23 0.38 4.30 -7.96
CA SER A 23 0.36 4.83 -9.33
C SER A 23 -1.08 5.08 -9.81
N ASP A 24 -1.27 5.95 -10.80
CA ASP A 24 -2.60 6.21 -11.41
C ASP A 24 -3.31 4.92 -11.86
N ARG A 25 -2.53 3.95 -12.34
CA ARG A 25 -3.04 2.63 -12.72
C ARG A 25 -3.59 1.86 -11.52
N GLN A 26 -2.89 1.90 -10.39
CA GLN A 26 -3.34 1.24 -9.16
C GLN A 26 -4.54 1.95 -8.54
N ILE A 27 -4.60 3.28 -8.62
CA ILE A 27 -5.76 4.07 -8.19
C ILE A 27 -6.99 3.66 -9.00
N SER A 28 -6.84 3.44 -10.30
CA SER A 28 -7.93 2.96 -11.17
C SER A 28 -8.42 1.54 -10.84
N LEU A 29 -7.65 0.77 -10.05
CA LEU A 29 -8.02 -0.56 -9.55
C LEU A 29 -8.56 -0.53 -8.12
N CYS A 30 -8.60 0.64 -7.49
CA CYS A 30 -9.21 0.82 -6.18
C CYS A 30 -10.73 0.84 -6.33
N SER A 31 -11.43 0.15 -5.42
CA SER A 31 -12.89 0.20 -5.39
C SER A 31 -13.43 1.51 -4.82
N GLU A 32 -12.57 2.27 -4.15
CA GLU A 32 -12.88 3.55 -3.50
C GLU A 32 -12.32 4.72 -4.31
N ASP A 33 -13.02 5.86 -4.27
CA ASP A 33 -12.57 7.10 -4.91
C ASP A 33 -11.44 7.70 -4.07
N ILE A 34 -10.24 7.79 -4.64
CA ILE A 34 -9.07 8.39 -3.97
C ILE A 34 -8.97 9.86 -4.37
N GLU A 35 -9.51 10.73 -3.52
CA GLU A 35 -9.49 12.19 -3.75
C GLU A 35 -8.08 12.79 -3.68
N ASP A 36 -7.18 12.19 -2.90
CA ASP A 36 -5.80 12.65 -2.70
C ASP A 36 -4.83 11.46 -2.77
N SER A 37 -4.14 11.34 -3.90
CA SER A 37 -3.18 10.29 -4.20
C SER A 37 -1.77 10.56 -3.67
N SER A 38 -1.56 11.67 -2.96
CA SER A 38 -0.27 12.00 -2.38
C SER A 38 0.02 11.17 -1.11
N GLY A 39 1.31 10.82 -0.95
CA GLY A 39 1.82 10.07 0.19
C GLY A 39 1.93 8.57 -0.06
N TYR A 40 1.88 7.80 1.03
CA TYR A 40 1.98 6.34 1.01
C TYR A 40 0.65 5.73 1.39
N PHE A 41 0.38 4.54 0.87
CA PHE A 41 -0.85 3.80 1.12
C PHE A 41 -0.50 2.43 1.65
N LEU A 42 -1.19 2.03 2.72
CA LEU A 42 -1.26 0.65 3.15
C LEU A 42 -2.46 0.03 2.43
N PHE A 43 -2.23 -1.03 1.65
CA PHE A 43 -3.29 -1.67 0.88
C PHE A 43 -3.06 -3.18 0.74
N GLU A 44 -4.12 -3.90 0.43
CA GLU A 44 -4.07 -5.31 0.05
C GLU A 44 -4.50 -5.50 -1.42
N ARG A 45 -4.03 -6.59 -2.03
CA ARG A 45 -4.48 -7.03 -3.35
C ARG A 45 -5.28 -8.32 -3.23
N GLU A 46 -6.43 -8.38 -3.87
CA GLU A 46 -7.21 -9.60 -3.96
C GLU A 46 -6.88 -10.38 -5.24
N GLY A 47 -6.02 -11.38 -5.10
CA GLY A 47 -5.59 -12.26 -6.19
C GLY A 47 -4.22 -11.92 -6.76
N GLU A 48 -3.86 -12.60 -7.86
CA GLU A 48 -2.56 -12.47 -8.52
C GLU A 48 -2.67 -11.73 -9.86
N GLY A 49 -1.67 -10.90 -10.17
CA GLY A 49 -1.53 -10.22 -11.46
C GLY A 49 -1.81 -8.71 -11.45
N ASP A 50 -1.53 -8.06 -12.58
CA ASP A 50 -1.59 -6.61 -12.77
C ASP A 50 -3.01 -5.99 -12.73
N SER A 51 -4.05 -6.82 -12.65
CA SER A 51 -5.46 -6.39 -12.60
C SER A 51 -6.15 -6.78 -11.30
N ALA A 52 -5.39 -7.26 -10.31
CA ALA A 52 -5.94 -7.59 -8.99
C ALA A 52 -6.53 -6.32 -8.36
N PRO A 53 -7.78 -6.37 -7.85
CA PRO A 53 -8.38 -5.27 -7.11
C PRO A 53 -7.51 -4.83 -5.95
N ILE A 54 -7.45 -3.52 -5.72
CA ILE A 54 -6.72 -2.91 -4.61
C ILE A 54 -7.73 -2.43 -3.58
N HIS A 55 -7.51 -2.82 -2.33
CA HIS A 55 -8.28 -2.34 -1.18
C HIS A 55 -7.35 -1.53 -0.28
N VAL A 56 -7.59 -0.21 -0.23
CA VAL A 56 -6.81 0.69 0.61
C VAL A 56 -7.28 0.56 2.05
N LEU A 57 -6.34 0.33 2.96
CA LEU A 57 -6.60 0.21 4.39
C LEU A 57 -6.32 1.52 5.12
N ALA A 58 -5.29 2.25 4.68
CA ALA A 58 -4.91 3.54 5.27
C ALA A 58 -4.04 4.37 4.31
N ARG A 59 -4.07 5.69 4.49
CA ARG A 59 -3.15 6.65 3.88
C ARG A 59 -2.22 7.24 4.93
N LEU A 60 -0.92 7.28 4.62
CA LEU A 60 0.13 7.81 5.48
C LEU A 60 0.73 9.06 4.81
N VAL A 61 0.67 10.17 5.55
CA VAL A 61 1.02 11.51 5.04
C VAL A 61 2.40 11.99 5.46
N SER A 62 3.17 11.17 6.20
CA SER A 62 4.53 11.49 6.62
C SER A 62 5.43 10.26 6.60
N ASP A 63 6.72 10.48 6.35
CA ASP A 63 7.73 9.41 6.36
C ASP A 63 7.83 8.75 7.75
N ASP A 64 7.68 9.51 8.84
CA ASP A 64 7.65 8.97 10.20
C ASP A 64 6.50 7.96 10.40
N ALA A 65 5.34 8.21 9.79
CA ALA A 65 4.21 7.29 9.87
C ALA A 65 4.48 6.01 9.06
N VAL A 66 5.16 6.12 7.93
CA VAL A 66 5.59 4.99 7.10
C VAL A 66 6.57 4.11 7.87
N GLU A 67 7.59 4.70 8.48
CA GLU A 67 8.58 3.96 9.27
C GLU A 67 7.95 3.30 10.51
N ALA A 68 7.03 4.00 11.19
CA ALA A 68 6.28 3.42 12.31
C ALA A 68 5.43 2.23 11.86
N MET A 69 4.72 2.35 10.73
CA MET A 69 3.89 1.28 10.18
C MET A 69 4.74 0.08 9.74
N ARG A 70 5.86 0.35 9.07
CA ARG A 70 6.85 -0.66 8.67
C ARG A 70 7.34 -1.46 9.88
N ALA A 71 7.72 -0.77 10.95
CA ALA A 71 8.19 -1.40 12.18
C ALA A 71 7.09 -2.21 12.89
N MET A 72 5.87 -1.67 12.94
CA MET A 72 4.72 -2.36 13.57
C MET A 72 4.31 -3.63 12.82
N LEU A 73 4.37 -3.61 11.49
CA LEU A 73 3.97 -4.73 10.65
C LEU A 73 5.13 -5.69 10.31
N GLY A 74 6.36 -5.37 10.73
CA GLY A 74 7.55 -6.18 10.42
C GLY A 74 7.85 -6.25 8.93
N MET A 75 7.67 -5.15 8.20
CA MET A 75 7.95 -5.06 6.77
C MET A 75 9.45 -4.79 6.53
N GLU A 76 10.10 -5.61 5.70
CA GLU A 76 11.52 -5.49 5.36
C GLU A 76 11.76 -4.80 4.02
#